data_AF-A0A3D0DIC2-F1
#
_entry.id   AF-A0A3D0DIC2-F1
#
_cell.length_a   1.000
_cell.length_b   1.000
_cell.length_c   1.000
_cell.angle_alpha   90.00
_cell.angle_beta   90.00
_cell.angle_gamma   90.00
#
_symmetry.space_group_name_H-M   'P 1'
#
loop_
_entity.id
_entity.type
_entity.pdbx_description
1 polymer ?
#
loop_
_entity_poly.entity_id
_entity_poly.type
_entity_poly.pdbx_seq_one_letter_code
_entity_poly.pdbx_strand_id
1 'polypeptide(L)'
;YEQVITQVIPVSSTKAAEMVKLLENTFRSVNIGLVNEVALMCDRLGIDVWEVIDAAASKPFGFMPFYPGPGLGGHCIPIDPHYLSWKLKSLNY
;
A
#
# COMPACT_ATOMS: atom_id res chain seq x y z
N TYR A 1 -20.97 6.80 14.24
CA TYR A 1 -20.15 7.19 13.07
C TYR A 1 -20.90 8.11 12.11
N GLU A 2 -22.15 7.81 11.74
CA GLU A 2 -22.95 8.63 10.79
C GLU A 2 -23.18 10.09 11.19
N GLN A 3 -23.07 10.41 12.49
CA GLN A 3 -23.18 11.79 13.00
C GLN A 3 -22.00 12.69 12.61
N VAL A 4 -20.85 12.12 12.24
CA VAL A 4 -19.59 12.86 12.02
C VAL A 4 -18.85 12.47 10.74
N ILE A 5 -19.29 11.42 10.04
CA ILE A 5 -18.70 10.95 8.78
C ILE A 5 -19.76 11.03 7.67
N THR A 6 -19.40 11.62 6.53
CA THR A 6 -20.30 11.86 5.39
C THR A 6 -20.93 10.59 4.82
N GLN A 7 -20.17 9.49 4.76
CA GLN A 7 -20.63 8.20 4.25
C GLN A 7 -20.06 7.07 5.08
N VAL A 8 -20.92 6.20 5.61
CA VAL A 8 -20.52 4.99 6.33
C VAL A 8 -20.68 3.79 5.40
N ILE A 9 -19.62 2.99 5.28
CA ILE A 9 -19.64 1.73 4.54
C ILE A 9 -19.77 0.59 5.54
N PRO A 10 -20.95 -0.04 5.70
CA PRO A 10 -21.12 -1.15 6.64
C PRO A 10 -20.44 -2.41 6.12
N VAL A 11 -19.88 -3.19 7.04
CA VAL A 11 -19.32 -4.52 6.78
C VAL A 11 -19.93 -5.53 7.74
N SER A 12 -19.84 -6.82 7.41
CA SER A 12 -20.57 -7.89 8.10
C SER A 12 -20.08 -8.21 9.51
N SER A 13 -18.86 -7.79 9.89
CA SER A 13 -18.29 -8.08 11.22
C SER A 13 -17.17 -7.12 11.60
N THR A 14 -16.84 -7.06 12.90
CA THR A 14 -15.69 -6.31 13.42
C THR A 14 -14.37 -6.78 12.81
N LYS A 15 -14.18 -8.09 12.67
CA LYS A 15 -13.00 -8.69 12.03
C LYS A 15 -12.83 -8.23 10.58
N ALA A 16 -13.94 -8.10 9.83
CA ALA A 16 -13.89 -7.57 8.48
C ALA A 16 -13.41 -6.11 8.46
N ALA A 17 -13.92 -5.28 9.37
CA ALA A 17 -13.49 -3.88 9.50
C ALA A 17 -12.00 -3.75 9.87
N GLU A 18 -11.51 -4.57 10.80
CA GLU A 18 -10.10 -4.59 11.19
C GLU A 18 -9.20 -5.04 10.02
N MET A 19 -9.61 -6.07 9.28
CA MET A 19 -8.86 -6.55 8.12
C MET A 19 -8.78 -5.52 6.99
N VAL A 20 -9.80 -4.68 6.79
CA VAL A 20 -9.74 -3.57 5.83
C VAL A 20 -8.57 -2.65 6.15
N LYS A 21 -8.39 -2.28 7.43
CA LYS A 21 -7.27 -1.41 7.84
C LYS A 21 -5.90 -2.03 7.55
N LEU A 22 -5.76 -3.32 7.87
CA LEU A 22 -4.50 -4.05 7.62
C LEU A 22 -4.24 -4.18 6.12
N LEU A 23 -5.27 -4.45 5.32
CA LEU A 23 -5.18 -4.56 3.87
C LEU A 23 -4.74 -3.23 3.24
N GLU A 24 -5.36 -2.11 3.61
CA GLU A 24 -5.00 -0.78 3.09
C GLU A 24 -3.54 -0.43 3.36
N ASN A 25 -3.07 -0.62 4.60
CA ASN A 25 -1.69 -0.31 4.95
C ASN A 25 -0.69 -1.29 4.35
N THR A 26 -1.03 -2.58 4.25
CA THR A 26 -0.19 -3.57 3.56
C THR A 26 -0.08 -3.27 2.07
N PHE A 27 -1.20 -2.93 1.41
CA PHE A 27 -1.20 -2.51 0.01
C PHE A 27 -0.29 -1.30 -0.22
N ARG A 28 -0.37 -0.27 0.62
CA ARG A 28 0.53 0.89 0.53
C ARG A 28 1.98 0.52 0.78
N SER A 29 2.27 -0.29 1.81
CA SER A 29 3.63 -0.69 2.14
C SER A 29 4.31 -1.43 0.98
N VAL A 30 3.61 -2.40 0.38
CA VAL A 30 4.13 -3.20 -0.74
C VAL A 30 4.40 -2.32 -1.96
N ASN A 31 3.45 -1.47 -2.35
CA ASN A 31 3.60 -0.65 -3.55
C ASN A 31 4.66 0.46 -3.38
N ILE A 32 4.80 1.04 -2.18
CA ILE A 32 5.90 1.98 -1.89
C ILE A 32 7.25 1.28 -1.99
N GLY A 33 7.38 0.08 -1.41
CA GLY A 33 8.61 -0.71 -1.53
C GLY A 33 8.93 -1.05 -2.98
N LEU A 34 7.92 -1.51 -3.73
CA LEU A 34 8.06 -1.83 -5.16
C LEU A 34 8.56 -0.63 -5.97
N VAL A 35 7.91 0.53 -5.84
CA VAL A 35 8.28 1.70 -6.67
C VAL A 35 9.65 2.26 -6.29
N ASN A 36 10.04 2.19 -5.01
CA ASN A 36 11.38 2.57 -4.60
C ASN A 36 12.45 1.64 -5.19
N GLU A 37 12.20 0.32 -5.24
CA GLU A 37 13.11 -0.62 -5.91
C GLU A 37 13.17 -0.38 -7.41
N VAL A 38 12.04 -0.08 -8.07
CA VAL A 38 12.01 0.29 -9.49
C VAL A 38 12.83 1.56 -9.74
N ALA A 39 12.79 2.54 -8.84
CA ALA A 39 13.62 3.74 -8.95
C ALA A 39 15.12 3.42 -8.92
N LEU A 40 15.55 2.48 -8.06
CA LEU A 40 16.94 2.01 -8.03
C LEU A 40 17.32 1.26 -9.32
N MET A 41 16.39 0.52 -9.93
CA MET A 41 16.61 -0.15 -11.22
C MET A 41 16.73 0.88 -12.36
N CYS A 42 15.84 1.87 -12.41
CA CYS A 42 15.85 2.95 -13.39
C CYS A 42 17.16 3.76 -13.33
N ASP A 43 17.65 4.09 -12.13
CA ASP A 43 18.94 4.76 -11.92
C ASP A 43 20.11 3.98 -12.55
N ARG A 44 20.17 2.66 -12.31
CA ARG A 44 21.20 1.79 -12.91
C ARG A 44 21.10 1.66 -14.43
N LEU A 45 19.90 1.83 -14.99
CA LEU A 45 19.64 1.75 -16.43
C LEU A 45 19.76 3.11 -17.13
N GLY A 46 19.93 4.21 -16.39
CA GLY A 46 19.92 5.56 -16.94
C GLY A 46 18.55 6.01 -17.47
N ILE A 47 17.46 5.52 -16.87
CA ILE A 47 16.07 5.79 -17.25
C ILE A 47 15.42 6.70 -16.21
N ASP A 48 14.59 7.65 -16.64
CA ASP A 48 13.77 8.45 -15.72
C ASP A 48 12.59 7.64 -15.17
N VAL A 49 12.61 7.36 -13.87
CA VAL A 49 11.54 6.62 -13.20
C VAL A 49 10.19 7.36 -13.24
N TRP A 50 10.20 8.70 -13.25
CA TRP A 50 8.97 9.50 -13.29
C TRP A 50 8.27 9.34 -14.64
N GLU A 51 9.02 9.41 -15.74
CA GLU A 51 8.53 9.13 -17.08
C GLU A 51 7.88 7.74 -17.16
N VAL A 52 8.54 6.71 -16.62
CA VAL A 52 8.03 5.33 -16.61
C VAL A 52 6.71 5.22 -15.85
N ILE A 53 6.63 5.82 -14.66
CA ILE A 53 5.42 5.75 -13.82
C ILE A 53 4.27 6.51 -14.46
N ASP A 54 4.52 7.71 -14.99
CA ASP A 54 3.48 8.55 -15.59
C ASP A 54 2.97 7.93 -16.90
N ALA A 55 3.85 7.33 -17.70
CA ALA A 55 3.44 6.54 -18.86
C ALA A 55 2.62 5.30 -18.46
N ALA A 56 2.98 4.61 -17.37
CA ALA A 56 2.18 3.49 -16.86
C ALA A 56 0.81 3.94 -16.34
N ALA A 57 0.75 5.12 -15.70
CA ALA A 57 -0.47 5.74 -15.17
C ALA A 57 -1.47 6.17 -16.26
N SER A 58 -1.05 6.26 -17.52
CA SER A 58 -1.96 6.54 -18.63
C SER A 58 -2.90 5.36 -18.94
N LYS A 59 -2.63 4.16 -18.42
CA LYS A 59 -3.52 3.01 -18.60
C LYS A 59 -4.79 3.21 -17.77
N PRO A 60 -5.99 3.11 -18.36
CA PRO A 60 -7.24 3.37 -17.65
C PRO A 60 -7.61 2.30 -16.62
N PHE A 61 -6.82 1.24 -16.48
CA PHE A 61 -7.04 0.14 -15.55
C PHE A 61 -5.73 -0.58 -15.21
N GLY A 62 -5.75 -1.33 -14.11
CA GLY A 62 -4.68 -2.26 -13.75
C GLY A 62 -3.39 -1.61 -13.23
N PHE A 63 -3.34 -0.29 -13.12
CA PHE A 63 -2.22 0.43 -12.53
C PHE A 63 -2.72 1.56 -11.63
N MET A 64 -2.30 1.54 -10.38
CA MET A 64 -2.48 2.63 -9.43
C MET A 64 -1.10 3.24 -9.19
N PRO A 65 -0.86 4.51 -9.54
CA PRO A 65 0.47 5.08 -9.42
C PRO A 65 0.88 5.24 -7.96
N PHE A 66 2.09 4.78 -7.66
CA PHE A 66 2.87 5.15 -6.49
C PHE A 66 4.11 5.85 -6.99
N TYR A 67 4.68 6.74 -6.20
CA TYR A 67 5.85 7.52 -6.59
C TYR A 67 6.99 7.29 -5.58
N PRO A 68 8.25 7.22 -6.05
CA PRO A 68 9.40 7.02 -5.18
C PRO A 68 9.53 8.12 -4.14
N GLY A 69 10.05 7.77 -2.97
CA GLY A 69 10.30 8.69 -1.89
C GLY A 69 11.47 8.23 -1.01
N PRO A 70 11.74 8.92 0.11
CA PRO A 70 12.86 8.59 0.99
C PRO A 70 12.69 7.26 1.76
N GLY A 71 11.56 6.56 1.57
CA GLY A 71 11.24 5.31 2.22
C GLY A 71 9.86 5.32 2.91
N LEU A 72 9.59 4.24 3.66
CA LEU A 72 8.38 4.11 4.47
C LEU A 72 8.52 4.93 5.76
N GLY A 73 7.47 5.66 6.13
CA GLY A 73 7.44 6.47 7.36
C GLY A 73 6.11 6.39 8.12
N GLY A 74 6.06 7.05 9.27
CA GLY A 74 4.91 7.03 10.18
C GLY A 74 4.77 5.72 10.97
N HIS A 75 3.84 5.69 11.91
CA HIS A 75 3.66 4.51 12.78
C HIS A 75 2.88 3.38 12.11
N CYS A 76 1.84 3.71 11.32
CA CYS A 76 0.87 2.70 10.87
C CYS A 76 1.38 1.80 9.74
N ILE A 77 1.93 2.40 8.68
CA ILE A 77 2.33 1.65 7.46
C ILE A 77 3.45 0.64 7.76
N PRO A 78 4.48 0.98 8.55
CA PRO A 78 5.57 0.04 8.83
C PRO A 78 5.20 -1.05 9.85
N ILE A 79 4.12 -0.92 10.62
CA ILE A 79 3.80 -1.86 11.71
C ILE A 79 2.69 -2.82 11.33
N ASP A 80 1.62 -2.33 10.70
CA ASP A 80 0.42 -3.13 10.40
C ASP A 80 0.71 -4.39 9.56
N PRO A 81 1.57 -4.36 8.52
CA PRO A 81 1.92 -5.57 7.76
C PRO A 81 2.67 -6.60 8.60
N HIS A 82 3.53 -6.14 9.52
CA HIS A 82 4.26 -7.03 10.43
C HIS A 82 3.33 -7.63 11.49
N TYR A 83 2.39 -6.84 12.02
CA TYR A 83 1.36 -7.34 12.92
C TYR A 83 0.54 -8.45 12.25
N LEU A 84 0.07 -8.22 11.00
CA LEU A 84 -0.69 -9.22 10.25
C LEU A 84 0.14 -10.50 10.04
N SER A 85 1.41 -10.36 9.64
CA SER A 85 2.32 -11.51 9.47
C SER A 85 2.51 -12.29 10.78
N TRP A 86 2.77 -11.60 11.89
CA TRP A 86 2.88 -12.23 13.21
C TRP A 86 1.58 -12.97 13.59
N LYS A 87 0.42 -12.35 13.36
CA LYS A 87 -0.86 -12.96 13.71
C LYS A 87 -1.10 -14.23 12.90
N LEU A 88 -0.80 -14.23 11.60
CA LEU A 88 -0.98 -15.40 10.74
C LEU A 88 0.01 -16.53 11.07
N LYS A 89 1.26 -16.22 11.45
CA LYS A 89 2.20 -17.22 11.98
C LYS A 89 1.65 -17.95 13.21
N SER A 90 0.92 -17.26 14.10
CA SER A 90 0.28 -17.90 15.26
C SER A 90 -0.83 -18.91 14.90
N LEU A 91 -1.30 -18.87 13.64
CA LEU A 91 -2.29 -19.79 13.09
C LEU A 91 -1.66 -20.89 12.23
N ASN A 92 -0.33 -20.99 12.18
CA ASN A 92 0.41 -21.88 11.29
C ASN A 92 0.08 -21.66 9.80
N TYR A 93 -0.14 -20.40 9.41
CA TYR A 93 -0.14 -19.96 8.01
C TYR A 93 1.29 -19.71 7.52
#